data_AF-A0A534SA83-F1
#
_entry.id   AF-A0A534SA83-F1
#
_cell.length_a   1.000
_cell.length_b   1.000
_cell.length_c   1.000
_cell.angle_alpha   90.00
_cell.angle_beta   90.00
_cell.angle_gamma   90.00
#
_symmetry.space_group_name_H-M   'P 1'
#
loop_
_entity.id
_entity.type
_entity.pdbx_description
1 polymer ?
#
loop_
_entity_poly.entity_id
_entity_poly.type
_entity_poly.pdbx_seq_one_letter_code
_entity_poly.pdbx_strand_id
1 'polypeptide(L)' 'MNRCPHTGITLDWVNSQFFSADQRYLMCATHGAVFEPPTGECVWGPCFGLSLQSVPIEINGGQIYARLPGAKED' A
#
# COMPACT_ATOMS: atom_id res chain seq x y z
N MET A 1 -0.59 -3.64 1.99
CA MET A 1 0.41 -4.66 1.58
C MET A 1 1.30 -4.02 0.52
N ASN A 2 2.61 -4.25 0.59
CA ASN A 2 3.55 -3.77 -0.43
C ASN A 2 3.51 -4.66 -1.69
N ARG A 3 2.39 -4.64 -2.40
CA ARG A 3 2.16 -5.45 -3.60
C ARG A 3 1.20 -4.72 -4.54
N CYS A 4 1.71 -4.25 -5.67
CA CYS A 4 0.94 -3.53 -6.67
C CYS A 4 -0.03 -4.50 -7.38
N PRO A 5 -1.34 -4.20 -7.46
CA PRO A 5 -2.31 -5.09 -8.10
C PRO A 5 -2.11 -5.19 -9.62
N HIS A 6 -1.30 -4.33 -10.24
CA HIS A 6 -0.98 -4.38 -11.66
C HIS A 6 -0.22 -5.67 -12.04
N THR A 7 0.96 -5.90 -11.45
CA THR A 7 1.82 -7.06 -11.77
C THR A 7 2.26 -7.86 -10.56
N GLY A 8 1.86 -7.47 -9.35
CA GLY A 8 2.24 -8.12 -8.10
C GLY A 8 3.64 -7.77 -7.60
N ILE A 9 4.34 -6.81 -8.20
CA ILE A 9 5.63 -6.27 -7.73
C ILE A 9 5.46 -5.39 -6.48
N THR A 10 6.54 -5.17 -5.71
CA THR A 10 6.59 -4.15 -4.67
C THR A 10 6.38 -2.75 -5.24
N LEU A 11 5.84 -1.87 -4.42
CA LEU A 11 5.65 -0.45 -4.75
C LEU A 11 6.97 0.29 -4.69
N ASP A 12 7.84 -0.03 -3.74
CA ASP A 12 9.13 0.62 -3.53
C ASP A 12 10.31 -0.17 -4.10
N TRP A 13 11.37 0.56 -4.46
CA TRP A 13 12.69 0.04 -4.80
C TRP A 13 13.72 0.44 -3.74
N VAL A 14 13.55 1.64 -3.17
CA VAL A 14 14.26 2.09 -1.98
C VAL A 14 13.35 1.86 -0.79
N ASN A 15 13.83 1.10 0.20
CA ASN A 15 13.04 0.71 1.35
C ASN A 15 12.30 1.91 1.97
N SER A 16 10.99 1.75 2.14
CA SER A 16 10.10 2.71 2.79
C SER A 16 9.84 4.01 2.03
N GLN A 17 10.28 4.11 0.76
CA GLN A 17 9.93 5.23 -0.11
C GLN A 17 8.71 4.90 -0.97
N PHE A 18 7.52 5.11 -0.39
CA PHE A 18 6.25 4.84 -1.06
C PHE A 18 5.53 6.09 -1.55
N PHE A 19 5.82 7.25 -0.97
CA PHE A 19 5.03 8.44 -1.23
C PHE A 19 5.49 9.20 -2.48
N SER A 20 4.53 9.82 -3.16
CA SER A 20 4.80 10.86 -4.16
C SER A 20 5.60 12.01 -3.54
N ALA A 21 6.24 12.83 -4.39
CA ALA A 21 7.10 13.92 -3.92
C ALA A 21 6.39 14.93 -3.00
N ASP A 22 5.08 15.11 -3.18
CA ASP A 22 4.22 15.97 -2.35
C ASP A 22 3.62 15.25 -1.13
N GLN A 23 3.98 13.99 -0.91
CA GLN A 23 3.54 13.13 0.21
C GLN A 23 2.03 12.89 0.29
N ARG A 24 1.28 13.15 -0.78
CA ARG A 24 -0.19 12.96 -0.79
C ARG A 24 -0.61 11.56 -1.18
N TYR A 25 0.12 10.91 -2.08
CA TYR A 25 -0.25 9.61 -2.63
C TYR A 25 0.83 8.58 -2.40
N LEU A 26 0.44 7.30 -2.43
CA LEU A 26 1.39 6.22 -2.61
C LEU A 26 1.68 6.05 -4.11
N MET A 27 2.90 5.72 -4.48
CA MET A 27 3.32 5.54 -5.86
C MET A 27 4.10 4.23 -6.01
N CYS A 28 3.74 3.44 -7.03
CA CYS A 28 4.56 2.33 -7.49
C CYS A 28 5.73 2.87 -8.30
N ALA A 29 6.94 2.76 -7.77
CA ALA A 29 8.19 3.25 -8.37
C ALA A 29 8.55 2.58 -9.70
N THR A 30 7.92 1.44 -10.02
CA THR A 30 8.20 0.69 -11.27
C THR A 30 7.48 1.27 -12.48
N HIS A 31 6.16 1.45 -12.39
CA HIS A 31 5.31 1.83 -13.53
C HIS A 31 4.42 3.06 -13.25
N GLY A 32 4.60 3.69 -12.10
CA GLY A 32 3.94 4.96 -11.76
C GLY A 32 2.48 4.87 -11.35
N ALA A 33 1.93 3.69 -11.02
CA ALA A 33 0.59 3.61 -10.44
C ALA A 33 0.50 4.44 -9.15
N VAL A 34 -0.53 5.29 -9.02
CA VAL A 34 -0.72 6.22 -7.90
C VAL A 34 -1.96 5.81 -7.12
N PHE A 35 -1.83 5.71 -5.79
CA PHE A 35 -2.88 5.22 -4.90
C PHE A 35 -3.22 6.24 -3.82
N GLU A 36 -4.51 6.41 -3.55
CA GLU A 36 -5.06 7.19 -2.45
C GLU A 36 -4.82 6.45 -1.11
N PRO A 37 -4.02 6.99 -0.16
CA PRO A 37 -3.59 6.21 1.01
C PRO A 37 -4.72 5.68 1.92
N PRO A 38 -5.80 6.44 2.22
CA PRO A 38 -6.90 5.95 3.07
C PRO A 38 -7.61 4.71 2.55
N THR A 39 -7.77 4.57 1.24
CA THR A 39 -8.54 3.47 0.62
C THR A 39 -7.64 2.44 -0.06
N GLY A 40 -6.43 2.84 -0.43
CA GLY A 40 -5.53 2.07 -1.28
C GLY A 40 -5.95 2.03 -2.76
N GLU A 41 -6.97 2.78 -3.18
CA GLU A 41 -7.47 2.80 -4.55
C GLU A 41 -6.46 3.45 -5.51
N CYS A 42 -6.20 2.80 -6.64
CA CYS A 42 -5.38 3.34 -7.71
C CYS A 42 -6.16 4.42 -8.47
N VAL A 43 -5.83 5.68 -8.22
CA VAL A 43 -6.46 6.86 -8.83
C VAL A 43 -5.78 7.30 -10.13
N TRP A 44 -4.62 6.74 -10.47
CA TRP A 44 -3.94 6.98 -11.74
C TRP A 44 -2.98 5.84 -12.11
N GLY A 45 -2.82 5.57 -13.41
CA GLY A 45 -1.85 4.60 -13.92
C GLY A 45 -2.46 3.23 -14.31
N PRO A 46 -1.61 2.21 -14.50
CA PRO A 46 -1.98 0.99 -15.24
C PRO A 46 -2.98 0.06 -14.51
N CYS A 47 -3.18 0.23 -13.20
CA CYS A 47 -4.17 -0.52 -12.42
C CYS A 47 -5.32 0.37 -11.91
N PHE A 48 -5.67 1.43 -12.64
CA PHE A 48 -6.75 2.36 -12.27
C PHE A 48 -8.04 1.63 -11.83
N GLY A 49 -8.59 2.05 -10.68
CA GLY A 49 -9.78 1.45 -10.08
C GLY A 49 -9.56 0.15 -9.29
N LEU A 50 -8.36 -0.43 -9.30
CA LEU A 50 -7.99 -1.52 -8.38
C LEU A 50 -7.38 -0.96 -7.10
N SER A 51 -7.45 -1.71 -6.00
CA SER A 51 -6.93 -1.27 -4.70
C SER A 51 -5.78 -2.14 -4.18
N LEU A 52 -4.90 -1.51 -3.41
CA LEU A 52 -3.96 -2.21 -2.55
C LEU A 52 -4.71 -3.00 -1.48
N GLN A 53 -4.20 -4.18 -1.13
CA GLN A 53 -4.72 -4.91 0.02
C GLN A 53 -4.35 -4.17 1.31
N SER A 54 -5.34 -3.75 2.10
CA SER A 54 -5.11 -3.13 3.40
C SER A 54 -4.51 -4.13 4.40
N VAL A 55 -3.71 -3.63 5.34
CA VAL A 55 -3.21 -4.40 6.48
C VAL A 55 -3.88 -3.81 7.72
N PRO A 56 -4.79 -4.53 8.39
CA PRO A 56 -5.42 -4.05 9.62
C PRO A 56 -4.35 -3.78 10.67
N ILE A 57 -4.43 -2.60 11.29
CA ILE A 57 -3.56 -2.20 12.38
C ILE A 57 -4.35 -1.86 13.63
N GLU A 58 -3.75 -2.09 14.79
CA GLU A 58 -4.23 -1.63 16.09
C GLU A 58 -3.14 -0.78 16.74
N ILE A 59 -3.54 0.31 17.39
CA ILE A 59 -2.65 1.17 18.16
C ILE A 59 -2.98 0.98 19.63
N ASN A 60 -2.02 0.46 20.39
CA ASN A 60 -2.19 0.20 21.82
C ASN A 60 -0.88 0.52 22.56
N GLY A 61 -0.96 1.34 23.62
CA GLY A 61 0.21 1.68 24.45
C GLY A 61 1.36 2.36 23.70
N GLY A 62 1.08 3.10 22.62
CA GLY A 62 2.12 3.73 21.78
C GLY A 62 2.81 2.76 20.82
N GLN A 63 2.35 1.51 20.74
CA GLN A 63 2.84 0.50 19.80
C GLN A 63 1.82 0.31 18.66
N ILE A 64 2.33 0.00 17.47
CA ILE A 64 1.52 -0.33 16.29
C ILE A 64 1.60 -1.84 16.08
N TYR A 65 0.46 -2.51 16.14
CA TYR A 65 0.30 -3.93 15.86
C TYR A 65 -0.33 -4.09 14.49
N ALA A 66 0.19 -5.00 13.68
CA ALA A 66 -0.38 -5.32 12.37
C ALA A 66 -0.78 -6.80 12.35
N ARG A 67 -1.97 -7.10 11.82
CA ARG A 67 -2.35 -8.50 11.61
C ARG A 67 -1.66 -9.03 10.35
N LEU A 68 -0.94 -10.15 10.47
CA LEU A 68 -0.39 -10.84 9.32
C LEU A 68 -1.53 -11.31 8.40
N PRO A 69 -1.53 -10.93 7.10
CA PRO A 69 -2.54 -11.40 6.17
C PRO A 69 -2.51 -12.94 6.07
N GLY A 70 -3.67 -13.57 6.27
CA GLY A 70 -3.82 -15.04 6.25
C GLY A 70 -3.60 -15.75 7.60
N ALA A 71 -3.33 -15.02 8.69
CA ALA A 71 -3.42 -15.59 10.03
C ALA A 71 -4.88 -16.01 10.30
N LYS A 72 -5.10 -17.27 10.67
CA LYS A 72 -6.42 -17.77 11.10
C LYS A 72 -6.84 -17.07 12.39
N GLU A 73 -8.14 -16.81 12.52
CA GLU A 73 -8.73 -16.43 13.80
C GLU A 73 -8.92 -17.70 14.63
N ASP A 74 -8.46 -17.68 15.87
CA ASP A 74 -8.81 -18.67 16.90
C ASP A 74 -10.14 -18.25 17.57
#